data_AF-A0A258CCU2-F1
#
_entry.id   AF-A0A258CCU2-F1
#
_cell.length_a   1.000
_cell.length_b   1.000
_cell.length_c   1.000
_cell.angle_alpha   90.00
_cell.angle_beta   90.00
_cell.angle_gamma   90.00
#
_symmetry.space_group_name_H-M   'P 1'
#
loop_
_entity.id
_entity.type
_entity.pdbx_description
1 polymer ?
#
loop_
_entity_poly.entity_id
_entity_poly.type
_entity_poly.pdbx_seq_one_letter_code
_entity_poly.pdbx_strand_id
1 'polypeptide(L)'
;MLSNIFNKLPNTVRHWLSILAAALRHWLDSQAFIYAAALAFFTVFSIAPILVVVVALVGLVIGERAVQGELFTQLEETLGSEAAGVVQTAVVNSQ
;
A
#
# COMPACT_ATOMS: atom_id res chain seq x y z
N MET A 1 5.62 -5.92 38.57
CA MET A 1 5.13 -4.59 38.96
C MET A 1 3.94 -4.11 38.10
N LEU A 2 3.90 -4.38 36.78
CA LEU A 2 2.78 -4.01 35.89
C LEU A 2 1.48 -4.83 36.06
N SER A 3 1.55 -6.05 36.60
CA SER A 3 0.38 -6.92 36.82
C SER A 3 -0.59 -6.44 37.90
N ASN A 4 -0.12 -5.67 38.88
CA ASN A 4 -0.93 -5.17 40.00
C ASN A 4 -1.89 -4.03 39.60
N ILE A 5 -1.61 -3.33 38.48
CA ILE A 5 -2.48 -2.28 37.94
C ILE A 5 -3.60 -2.91 37.09
N PHE A 6 -3.28 -3.98 36.35
CA PHE A 6 -4.26 -4.72 35.53
C PHE A 6 -5.41 -5.34 36.33
N ASN A 7 -5.16 -5.72 37.59
CA ASN A 7 -6.18 -6.30 38.47
C ASN A 7 -7.07 -5.27 39.18
N LYS A 8 -6.77 -3.97 39.09
CA LYS A 8 -7.61 -2.89 39.64
C LYS A 8 -8.56 -2.27 38.60
N LEU A 9 -8.51 -2.72 37.35
CA LEU A 9 -9.36 -2.20 36.28
C LEU A 9 -10.76 -2.84 36.31
N PRO A 10 -11.82 -2.09 35.96
CA PRO A 10 -13.17 -2.64 35.86
C PRO A 10 -13.21 -3.80 34.87
N ASN A 11 -14.01 -4.84 35.17
CA ASN A 11 -14.08 -6.08 34.38
C ASN A 11 -14.32 -5.83 32.87
N THR A 12 -15.11 -4.80 32.52
CA THR A 12 -15.36 -4.39 31.14
C THR A 12 -14.09 -3.93 30.43
N VAL A 13 -13.27 -3.10 31.09
CA VAL A 13 -12.01 -2.60 30.50
C VAL A 13 -11.02 -3.75 30.32
N ARG A 14 -10.95 -4.67 31.27
CA ARG A 14 -10.11 -5.88 31.16
C ARG A 14 -10.55 -6.79 30.00
N HIS A 15 -11.85 -6.93 29.78
CA HIS A 15 -12.39 -7.74 28.68
C HIS A 15 -12.01 -7.15 27.31
N TRP A 16 -12.21 -5.85 27.11
CA TRP A 16 -11.82 -5.18 25.86
C TRP A 16 -10.30 -5.17 25.63
N LEU A 17 -9.51 -4.96 26.68
CA LEU A 17 -8.05 -5.08 26.59
C LEU A 17 -7.60 -6.50 26.25
N SER A 18 -8.28 -7.51 26.77
CA SER A 18 -8.03 -8.92 26.41
C SER A 18 -8.30 -9.17 24.93
N ILE A 19 -9.38 -8.64 24.38
CA ILE A 19 -9.71 -8.77 22.95
C ILE A 19 -8.64 -8.08 22.09
N LEU A 20 -8.27 -6.84 22.42
CA LEU A 20 -7.20 -6.12 21.71
C LEU A 20 -5.86 -6.86 21.78
N ALA A 21 -5.50 -7.39 22.95
CA ALA A 21 -4.28 -8.16 23.12
C ALA A 21 -4.29 -9.47 22.31
N ALA A 22 -5.44 -10.15 22.25
CA ALA A 22 -5.60 -11.35 21.43
C ALA A 22 -5.52 -11.03 19.93
N ALA A 23 -6.18 -9.97 19.47
CA ALA A 23 -6.12 -9.52 18.08
C ALA A 23 -4.69 -9.15 17.67
N LEU A 24 -3.96 -8.42 18.52
CA LEU A 24 -2.58 -8.04 18.24
C LEU A 24 -1.66 -9.27 18.15
N ARG A 25 -1.85 -10.27 19.04
CA ARG A 25 -1.10 -11.53 18.97
C ARG A 25 -1.38 -12.28 17.67
N HIS A 26 -2.65 -12.44 17.31
CA HIS A 26 -3.01 -13.09 16.05
C HIS A 26 -2.47 -12.35 14.82
N TRP A 27 -2.48 -11.02 14.82
CA TRP A 27 -1.91 -10.19 13.76
C TRP A 27 -0.40 -10.44 13.61
N LEU A 28 0.33 -10.46 14.72
CA LEU A 28 1.77 -10.72 14.75
C LEU A 28 2.12 -12.15 14.32
N ASP A 29 1.39 -13.14 14.83
CA ASP A 29 1.56 -14.55 14.46
C ASP A 29 1.27 -14.80 12.97
N SER A 30 0.35 -14.02 12.39
CA SER A 30 0.01 -14.09 10.95
C SER A 30 1.05 -13.41 10.05
N GLN A 31 2.18 -12.94 10.58
CA GLN A 31 3.22 -12.24 9.84
C GLN A 31 2.69 -11.04 9.02
N ALA A 32 1.61 -10.40 9.47
CA ALA A 32 0.88 -9.41 8.69
C ALA A 32 1.77 -8.22 8.26
N PHE A 33 2.76 -7.84 9.07
CA PHE A 33 3.74 -6.81 8.69
C PHE A 33 4.65 -7.22 7.53
N ILE A 34 5.06 -8.48 7.48
CA ILE A 34 5.91 -9.00 6.38
C ILE A 34 5.10 -8.98 5.08
N TYR A 35 3.85 -9.44 5.11
CA TYR A 35 2.97 -9.39 3.94
C TYR A 35 2.66 -7.95 3.51
N ALA A 36 2.42 -7.03 4.45
CA ALA A 36 2.20 -5.62 4.15
C ALA A 36 3.46 -4.97 3.52
N ALA A 37 4.65 -5.27 4.06
CA ALA A 37 5.91 -4.78 3.51
C ALA A 37 6.18 -5.34 2.11
N ALA A 38 5.93 -6.65 1.91
CA ALA A 38 6.05 -7.28 0.61
C ALA A 38 5.08 -6.66 -0.41
N LEU A 39 3.81 -6.44 -0.03
CA LEU A 39 2.83 -5.79 -0.88
C LEU A 39 3.27 -4.38 -1.28
N ALA A 40 3.74 -3.56 -0.33
CA ALA A 40 4.24 -2.22 -0.61
C ALA A 40 5.45 -2.25 -1.55
N PHE A 41 6.43 -3.12 -1.28
CA PHE A 41 7.61 -3.31 -2.12
C PHE A 41 7.20 -3.71 -3.54
N PHE A 42 6.45 -4.80 -3.70
CA PHE A 42 6.02 -5.26 -5.02
C PHE A 42 5.18 -4.22 -5.76
N THR A 43 4.34 -3.45 -5.07
CA THR A 43 3.58 -2.36 -5.70
C THR A 43 4.51 -1.29 -6.27
N VAL A 44 5.39 -0.73 -5.44
CA VAL A 44 6.31 0.36 -5.87
C VAL A 44 7.26 -0.09 -6.98
N PHE A 45 7.76 -1.32 -6.93
CA PHE A 45 8.68 -1.83 -7.95
C PHE A 45 7.97 -2.36 -9.22
N SER A 46 6.71 -2.77 -9.15
CA SER A 46 5.97 -3.30 -10.31
C SER A 46 5.08 -2.28 -11.02
N ILE A 47 4.73 -1.16 -10.37
CA ILE A 47 3.79 -0.17 -10.93
C ILE A 47 4.24 0.38 -12.28
N ALA A 48 5.53 0.66 -12.47
CA ALA A 48 6.04 1.18 -13.73
C ALA A 48 5.97 0.15 -14.88
N PRO A 49 6.48 -1.10 -14.73
CA PRO A 49 6.26 -2.15 -15.73
C PRO A 49 4.79 -2.41 -16.05
N ILE A 50 3.91 -2.42 -15.03
CA ILE A 50 2.48 -2.61 -15.23
C ILE A 50 1.88 -1.46 -16.05
N LEU A 51 2.25 -0.22 -15.74
CA LEU A 51 1.78 0.96 -16.48
C LEU A 51 2.26 0.96 -17.92
N VAL A 52 3.50 0.53 -18.21
CA VAL A 52 3.97 0.35 -19.59
C VAL A 52 3.03 -0.57 -20.36
N VAL A 53 2.68 -1.72 -19.79
CA VAL A 53 1.75 -2.69 -20.41
C VAL A 53 0.36 -2.09 -20.59
N VAL A 54 -0.18 -1.40 -19.57
CA VAL A 54 -1.51 -0.77 -19.63
C VAL A 54 -1.55 0.32 -20.71
N VAL A 55 -0.54 1.20 -20.76
CA VAL A 55 -0.44 2.26 -21.78
C VAL A 55 -0.35 1.66 -23.17
N ALA A 56 0.44 0.59 -23.35
CA ALA A 56 0.54 -0.10 -24.63
C ALA A 56 -0.81 -0.67 -25.08
N LEU A 57 -1.54 -1.36 -24.18
CA LEU A 57 -2.83 -1.98 -24.51
C LEU A 57 -3.95 -0.94 -24.76
N VAL A 58 -4.05 0.08 -23.91
CA VAL A 58 -5.08 1.13 -24.04
C VAL A 58 -4.75 2.08 -25.18
N GLY A 59 -3.47 2.36 -25.42
CA GLY A 59 -2.98 3.19 -26.51
C GLY A 59 -3.33 2.63 -27.89
N LEU A 60 -3.46 1.31 -28.03
CA LEU A 60 -3.95 0.69 -29.28
C LEU A 60 -5.40 1.05 -29.60
N VAL A 61 -6.23 1.39 -28.61
CA VAL A 61 -7.66 1.70 -28.79
C VAL A 61 -7.90 3.21 -28.87
N ILE A 62 -7.22 4.00 -28.03
CA ILE A 62 -7.53 5.43 -27.80
C ILE A 62 -6.40 6.36 -28.30
N GLY A 63 -5.23 5.81 -28.64
CA GLY A 63 -4.02 6.55 -29.03
C GLY A 63 -3.12 6.90 -27.85
N GLU A 64 -1.81 6.60 -27.96
CA GLU A 64 -0.80 6.74 -26.88
C GLU A 64 -0.77 8.11 -26.20
N ARG A 65 -0.89 9.20 -26.98
CA ARG A 65 -0.78 10.58 -26.46
C ARG A 65 -1.94 10.98 -25.54
N ALA A 66 -3.13 10.40 -25.72
CA ALA A 66 -4.27 10.67 -24.86
C ALA A 66 -4.12 9.97 -23.50
N VAL A 67 -3.45 8.82 -23.48
CA VAL A 67 -3.28 8.00 -22.27
C VAL A 67 -2.21 8.61 -21.35
N GLN A 68 -1.07 9.05 -21.88
CA GLN A 68 0.02 9.57 -21.04
C GLN A 68 -0.41 10.80 -20.21
N GLY A 69 -1.10 11.78 -20.82
CA GLY A 69 -1.47 13.03 -20.12
C GLY A 69 -2.39 12.79 -18.92
N GLU A 70 -3.53 12.15 -19.13
CA GLU A 70 -4.54 11.91 -18.08
C GLU A 70 -4.05 10.93 -17.01
N LEU A 71 -3.33 9.89 -17.42
CA LEU A 71 -2.85 8.85 -16.51
C LEU A 71 -1.81 9.38 -15.52
N PHE A 72 -0.88 10.23 -15.97
CA PHE A 72 0.12 10.82 -15.07
C PHE A 72 -0.51 11.80 -14.08
N THR A 73 -1.50 12.59 -14.51
CA THR A 73 -2.25 13.48 -13.59
C THR A 73 -2.98 12.68 -12.51
N GLN A 74 -3.65 11.59 -12.86
CA GLN A 74 -4.34 10.74 -11.86
C GLN A 74 -3.36 10.03 -10.92
N LEU A 75 -2.20 9.58 -11.43
CA LEU A 75 -1.15 9.01 -10.59
C LEU A 75 -0.62 10.03 -9.58
N GLU A 76 -0.40 11.27 -10.00
CA GLU A 76 0.04 12.36 -9.13
C GLU A 76 -1.02 12.72 -8.08
N GLU A 77 -2.30 12.79 -8.44
CA GLU A 77 -3.39 13.02 -7.48
C GLU A 77 -3.53 11.91 -6.44
N THR A 78 -3.26 10.66 -6.83
CA THR A 78 -3.47 9.49 -5.97
C THR A 78 -2.25 9.16 -5.12
N LEU A 79 -1.03 9.30 -5.67
CA LEU A 79 0.22 8.89 -5.03
C LEU A 79 1.05 10.07 -4.52
N GLY A 80 0.73 11.30 -4.94
CA GLY A 80 1.55 12.48 -4.75
C GLY A 80 2.65 12.61 -5.81
N SER A 81 3.17 13.83 -5.96
CA SER A 81 4.15 14.19 -6.99
C SER A 81 5.45 13.40 -6.92
N GLU A 82 5.94 13.11 -5.71
CA GLU A 82 7.20 12.36 -5.51
C GLU A 82 7.09 10.92 -6.00
N ALA A 83 6.04 10.21 -5.59
CA ALA A 83 5.82 8.82 -6.00
C ALA A 83 5.48 8.73 -7.49
N ALA A 84 4.65 9.63 -8.01
CA ALA A 84 4.33 9.69 -9.44
C ALA A 84 5.58 9.94 -10.30
N GLY A 85 6.50 10.81 -9.86
CA GLY A 85 7.76 11.09 -10.55
C GLY A 85 8.68 9.86 -10.67
N VAL A 86 8.75 9.03 -9.62
CA VAL A 86 9.51 7.76 -9.65
C VAL A 86 8.93 6.82 -10.71
N VAL A 87 7.61 6.69 -10.74
CA VAL A 87 6.91 5.83 -11.71
C VAL A 87 7.10 6.34 -13.13
N GLN A 88 6.93 7.64 -13.36
CA GLN A 88 7.13 8.26 -14.68
C GLN A 88 8.56 8.04 -15.19
N THR A 89 9.55 8.25 -14.34
CA THR A 89 10.97 8.02 -14.69
C THR A 89 11.22 6.57 -15.08
N ALA A 90 10.65 5.61 -14.36
CA ALA A 90 10.80 4.19 -14.66
C ALA A 90 10.09 3.77 -15.95
N VAL A 91 8.93 4.34 -16.26
CA VAL A 91 8.23 4.14 -17.54
C VAL A 91 9.04 4.69 -18.72
N VAL A 92 9.51 5.94 -18.61
CA VAL A 92 10.30 6.61 -19.67
C VAL A 92 11.60 5.87 -19.97
N ASN A 93 12.29 5.37 -18.94
CA ASN A 93 13.55 4.64 -19.11
C ASN A 93 13.38 3.19 -19.61
N SER A 94 12.15 2.67 -19.68
CA SER A 94 11.85 1.31 -20.15
C SER A 94 11.45 1.23 -21.63
N GLN A 95 11.33 2.37 -22.31
CA GLN A 95 11.12 2.46 -23.76
C GLN A 95 12.45 2.63 -24.49
#